data_AF-A0A1M6ICA4-F1
#
_entry.id   AF-A0A1M6ICA4-F1
#
_cell.length_a   1.000
_cell.length_b   1.000
_cell.length_c   1.000
_cell.angle_alpha   90.00
_cell.angle_beta   90.00
_cell.angle_gamma   90.00
#
_symmetry.space_group_name_H-M   'P 1'
#
loop_
_entity.id
_entity.type
_entity.pdbx_description
1 polymer ?
#
loop_
_entity_poly.entity_id
_entity_poly.type
_entity_poly.pdbx_seq_one_letter_code
_entity_poly.pdbx_strand_id
1 'polypeptide(L)'
;MCMIDATRKMNEADVREDVAMPLLRALGYAAGTANDIIREKALEYPNNFLGRKKKADPPLRGRADYILTVLGAGSWTLEIKAEEVEIDRDAIEQAITYARHPQVSGSYAAVLNGRRFVAFHNTQRSDEPLLIDLPVAEITELAKALENTLSPHAVRQNCSPPKVDLEMPLAAGLRSSATISKASILYDRFSWRSNIPVPKEAVATLDESCRRMSGLRVSASGGWIKRDERSRITAKLEWLFPNDDLRKFAEQKQIADMEYVCLTSTLSEDPLKPTIFHIVGKIDIEAGDSLFDMATWRTKIAGIDAVLAYGGQATGFLEAGIFQGTVEAKYEITFPTMPALRIIQSGFGKLELSILR
;
A
#
# COMPACT_ATOMS: atom_id res chain seq x y z
N MET A 1 21.69 -18.34 -30.10
CA MET A 1 22.83 -18.69 -29.23
C MET A 1 24.08 -18.22 -29.92
N CYS A 2 24.50 -16.98 -29.64
CA CYS A 2 25.75 -16.42 -30.16
C CYS A 2 26.74 -16.54 -29.01
N MET A 3 27.71 -17.45 -29.11
CA MET A 3 28.82 -17.47 -28.16
C MET A 3 29.64 -16.21 -28.42
N ILE A 4 29.80 -15.38 -27.40
CA ILE A 4 30.72 -14.24 -27.43
C ILE A 4 32.13 -14.81 -27.61
N ASP A 5 32.77 -14.43 -28.71
CA ASP A 5 34.09 -14.90 -29.13
C ASP A 5 35.15 -14.47 -28.10
N ALA A 6 35.65 -15.42 -27.31
CA ALA A 6 36.41 -15.20 -26.07
C ALA A 6 37.84 -14.64 -26.28
N THR A 7 38.16 -14.04 -27.42
CA THR A 7 39.50 -13.50 -27.74
C THR A 7 39.54 -12.02 -28.09
N ARG A 8 38.40 -11.34 -28.23
CA ARG A 8 38.34 -9.89 -28.46
C ARG A 8 37.91 -9.16 -27.19
N LYS A 9 38.80 -8.33 -26.63
CA LYS A 9 38.40 -7.37 -25.58
C LYS A 9 37.44 -6.34 -26.16
N MET A 10 36.34 -6.09 -25.47
CA MET A 10 35.29 -5.20 -25.91
C MET A 10 35.67 -3.75 -25.61
N ASN A 11 35.82 -2.94 -26.65
CA ASN A 11 35.91 -1.49 -26.45
C ASN A 11 34.55 -0.92 -26.00
N GLU A 12 34.50 0.36 -25.68
CA GLU A 12 33.26 1.00 -25.20
C GLU A 12 32.09 0.90 -26.19
N ALA A 13 32.36 0.95 -27.50
CA ALA A 13 31.33 0.77 -28.53
C ALA A 13 30.81 -0.67 -28.59
N ASP A 14 31.71 -1.65 -28.45
CA ASP A 14 31.36 -3.07 -28.37
C ASP A 14 30.49 -3.33 -27.12
N VAL A 15 30.88 -2.83 -25.93
CA VAL A 15 30.07 -2.95 -24.69
C VAL A 15 28.68 -2.32 -24.85
N ARG A 16 28.63 -1.17 -25.54
CA ARG A 16 27.38 -0.44 -25.81
C ARG A 16 26.38 -1.27 -26.63
N GLU A 17 26.83 -1.87 -27.73
CA GLU A 17 25.95 -2.60 -28.65
C GLU A 17 25.70 -4.06 -28.24
N ASP A 18 26.71 -4.74 -27.71
CA ASP A 18 26.63 -6.18 -27.42
C ASP A 18 26.13 -6.48 -25.99
N VAL A 19 26.25 -5.53 -25.06
CA VAL A 19 25.83 -5.73 -23.65
C VAL A 19 24.75 -4.74 -23.23
N ALA A 20 25.02 -3.44 -23.32
CA ALA A 20 24.12 -2.42 -22.77
C ALA A 20 22.76 -2.41 -23.49
N MET A 21 22.76 -2.38 -24.83
CA MET A 21 21.52 -2.32 -25.60
C MET A 21 20.64 -3.57 -25.42
N PRO A 22 21.17 -4.81 -25.46
CA PRO A 22 20.36 -6.00 -25.16
C PRO A 22 19.85 -6.01 -23.71
N LEU A 23 20.65 -5.58 -22.74
CA LEU A 23 20.21 -5.45 -21.34
C LEU A 23 19.03 -4.48 -21.20
N LEU A 24 19.14 -3.28 -21.78
CA LEU A 24 18.10 -2.26 -21.72
C LEU A 24 16.80 -2.73 -22.41
N ARG A 25 16.92 -3.46 -23.52
CA ARG A 25 15.75 -4.08 -24.19
C ARG A 25 15.13 -5.18 -23.32
N ALA A 26 15.95 -6.02 -22.70
CA ALA A 26 15.47 -7.07 -21.80
C ALA A 26 14.76 -6.50 -20.56
N LEU A 27 15.19 -5.32 -20.08
CA LEU A 27 14.51 -4.57 -19.02
C LEU A 27 13.22 -3.88 -19.48
N GLY A 28 12.94 -3.83 -20.79
CA GLY A 28 11.71 -3.25 -21.34
C GLY A 28 11.81 -1.78 -21.79
N TYR A 29 13.02 -1.27 -22.04
CA TYR A 29 13.23 0.06 -22.61
C TYR A 29 13.37 0.02 -24.13
N ALA A 30 12.85 1.05 -24.80
CA ALA A 30 12.95 1.20 -26.25
C ALA A 30 12.85 2.66 -26.68
N ALA A 31 13.64 3.03 -27.70
CA ALA A 31 13.68 4.40 -28.22
C ALA A 31 12.32 4.87 -28.75
N GLY A 32 11.91 6.09 -28.40
CA GLY A 32 10.67 6.72 -28.84
C GLY A 32 9.40 6.16 -28.19
N THR A 33 9.53 5.40 -27.10
CA THR A 33 8.38 4.82 -26.37
C THR A 33 8.12 5.54 -25.04
N ALA A 34 7.08 5.13 -24.31
CA ALA A 34 6.84 5.62 -22.95
C ALA A 34 7.96 5.22 -21.96
N ASN A 35 8.78 4.23 -22.31
CA ASN A 35 9.94 3.76 -21.56
C ASN A 35 11.20 4.01 -22.41
N ASP A 36 11.55 5.28 -22.59
CA ASP A 36 12.48 5.73 -23.62
C ASP A 36 13.96 5.48 -23.27
N ILE A 37 14.78 5.31 -24.32
CA ILE A 37 16.24 5.30 -24.27
C ILE A 37 16.75 6.54 -24.99
N ILE A 38 17.20 7.54 -24.22
CA ILE A 38 17.84 8.73 -24.76
C ILE A 38 19.36 8.50 -24.73
N ARG A 39 19.98 8.46 -25.91
CA ARG A 39 21.42 8.20 -26.04
C ARG A 39 22.22 9.50 -26.08
N GLU A 40 23.40 9.46 -25.49
CA GLU A 40 24.47 10.44 -25.70
C GLU A 40 24.05 11.91 -25.53
N LYS A 41 23.16 12.17 -24.56
CA LYS A 41 22.57 13.49 -24.34
C LYS A 41 23.63 14.44 -23.79
N ALA A 42 23.90 15.52 -24.51
CA ALA A 42 24.65 16.64 -23.98
C ALA A 42 23.84 17.31 -22.86
N LEU A 43 24.45 17.42 -21.69
CA LEU A 43 23.91 18.06 -20.50
C LEU A 43 24.53 19.44 -20.37
N GLU A 44 23.66 20.44 -20.32
CA GLU A 44 24.06 21.82 -20.11
C GLU A 44 23.78 22.17 -18.64
N TYR A 45 24.81 22.67 -17.96
CA TYR A 45 24.66 23.33 -16.66
C TYR A 45 24.61 24.84 -16.89
N PRO A 46 23.42 25.42 -17.14
CA PRO A 46 23.32 26.86 -17.17
C PRO A 46 23.73 27.44 -15.80
N ASN A 47 24.33 28.63 -15.82
CA ASN A 47 24.85 29.34 -14.64
C ASN A 47 23.77 29.66 -13.57
N ASN A 48 22.51 29.28 -13.81
CA ASN A 48 21.41 29.39 -12.86
C ASN A 48 21.42 28.27 -11.79
N PHE A 49 22.20 27.20 -11.97
CA PHE A 49 22.28 26.08 -11.01
C PHE A 49 23.38 26.23 -9.94
N LEU A 50 24.26 27.24 -10.03
CA LEU A 50 25.30 27.50 -9.04
C LEU A 50 24.91 28.67 -8.14
N GLY A 51 24.93 28.45 -6.82
CA GLY A 51 24.56 29.46 -5.81
C GLY A 51 25.48 30.69 -5.78
N ARG A 52 26.73 30.56 -6.23
CA ARG A 52 27.68 31.68 -6.38
C ARG A 52 28.09 31.81 -7.85
N LYS A 53 27.91 33.00 -8.41
CA LYS A 53 28.15 33.29 -9.83
C LYS A 53 29.48 34.02 -10.00
N LYS A 54 30.44 33.47 -10.72
CA LYS A 54 31.49 34.29 -11.36
C LYS A 54 31.39 34.13 -12.87
N LYS A 55 31.56 35.22 -13.62
CA LYS A 55 31.64 35.19 -15.10
C LYS A 55 32.78 34.32 -15.63
N ALA A 56 33.74 33.97 -14.77
CA ALA A 56 34.90 33.14 -15.08
C ALA A 56 34.69 31.65 -14.80
N ASP A 57 33.55 31.25 -14.24
CA ASP A 57 33.29 29.83 -14.01
C ASP A 57 33.05 29.15 -15.38
N PRO A 58 33.81 28.10 -15.73
CA PRO A 58 33.65 27.44 -17.01
C PRO A 58 32.27 26.75 -17.08
N PRO A 59 31.61 26.73 -18.24
CA PRO A 59 30.39 25.95 -18.39
C PRO A 59 30.74 24.48 -18.17
N LEU A 60 30.17 23.88 -17.12
CA LEU A 60 30.22 22.45 -16.92
C LEU A 60 29.46 21.81 -18.09
N ARG A 61 30.10 20.88 -18.78
CA ARG A 61 29.52 20.11 -19.88
C ARG A 61 29.73 18.65 -19.58
N GLY A 62 28.67 17.86 -19.73
CA GLY A 62 28.69 16.42 -19.60
C GLY A 62 27.93 15.78 -20.74
N ARG A 63 28.24 14.53 -21.06
CA ARG A 63 27.49 13.73 -22.03
C ARG A 63 27.19 12.40 -21.38
N ALA A 64 25.92 12.13 -21.10
CA ALA A 64 25.50 10.86 -20.53
C ALA A 64 25.30 9.85 -21.67
N ASP A 65 25.87 8.65 -21.54
CA ASP A 65 25.73 7.60 -22.56
C ASP A 65 24.27 7.19 -22.76
N TYR A 66 23.57 6.93 -21.66
CA TYR A 66 22.16 6.61 -21.67
C TYR A 66 21.42 7.31 -20.54
N ILE A 67 20.26 7.87 -20.89
CA ILE A 67 19.22 8.27 -19.96
C ILE A 67 17.98 7.43 -20.28
N LEU A 68 17.51 6.70 -19.28
CA LEU A 68 16.38 5.79 -19.37
C LEU A 68 15.22 6.48 -18.68
N THR A 69 14.12 6.72 -19.40
CA THR A 69 12.98 7.48 -18.86
C THR A 69 11.73 6.63 -18.84
N VAL A 70 10.90 6.85 -17.82
CA VAL A 70 9.57 6.23 -17.70
C VAL A 70 8.57 7.36 -17.55
N LEU A 71 7.71 7.52 -18.56
CA LEU A 71 6.76 8.63 -18.64
C LEU A 71 5.88 8.71 -17.38
N GLY A 72 5.89 9.89 -16.73
CA GLY A 72 5.11 10.17 -15.53
C GLY A 72 5.64 9.55 -14.23
N ALA A 73 6.81 8.91 -14.27
CA ALA A 73 7.43 8.28 -13.11
C ALA A 73 8.78 8.91 -12.79
N GLY A 74 9.82 8.57 -13.55
CA GLY A 74 11.19 8.99 -13.26
C GLY A 74 12.16 8.55 -14.34
N SER A 75 13.45 8.69 -14.06
CA SER A 75 14.53 8.30 -14.97
C SER A 75 15.72 7.71 -14.21
N TRP A 76 16.67 7.13 -14.93
CA TRP A 76 18.00 6.77 -14.41
C TRP A 76 19.04 6.86 -15.51
N THR A 77 20.32 6.87 -15.15
CA THR A 77 21.43 6.98 -16.12
C THR A 77 22.29 5.74 -16.11
N LEU A 78 22.82 5.38 -17.29
CA LEU A 78 23.81 4.33 -17.45
C LEU A 78 25.03 4.89 -18.18
N GLU A 79 26.18 4.87 -17.51
CA GLU A 79 27.50 5.19 -18.05
C GLU A 79 28.18 3.91 -18.54
N ILE A 80 28.79 3.96 -19.72
CA ILE A 80 29.50 2.83 -20.31
C ILE A 80 31.00 3.05 -20.23
N LYS A 81 31.74 1.99 -19.90
CA LYS A 81 33.20 1.94 -20.01
C LYS A 81 33.63 0.74 -20.85
N ALA A 82 34.85 0.77 -21.37
CA ALA A 82 35.44 -0.39 -22.04
C ALA A 82 35.73 -1.52 -21.03
N GLU A 83 35.85 -2.75 -21.52
CA GLU A 83 35.97 -3.96 -20.70
C GLU A 83 37.18 -3.98 -19.77
N GLU A 84 38.30 -3.42 -20.23
CA GLU A 84 39.54 -3.30 -19.48
C GLU A 84 39.53 -2.17 -18.45
N VAL A 85 38.54 -1.28 -18.46
CA VAL A 85 38.46 -0.15 -17.55
C VAL A 85 37.77 -0.61 -16.27
N GLU A 86 38.49 -0.54 -15.16
CA GLU A 86 37.92 -0.76 -13.84
C GLU A 86 36.86 0.29 -13.50
N ILE A 87 35.80 -0.13 -12.83
CA ILE A 87 34.77 0.79 -12.35
C ILE A 87 35.25 1.35 -11.01
N ASP A 88 35.94 2.48 -11.09
CA ASP A 88 36.49 3.20 -9.94
C ASP A 88 35.55 4.31 -9.43
N ARG A 89 36.01 5.02 -8.40
CA ARG A 89 35.25 6.10 -7.76
C ARG A 89 34.89 7.23 -8.73
N ASP A 90 35.77 7.55 -9.67
CA ASP A 90 35.57 8.65 -10.61
C ASP A 90 34.48 8.30 -11.63
N ALA A 91 34.46 7.07 -12.13
CA ALA A 91 33.39 6.57 -12.99
C ALA A 91 32.03 6.59 -12.28
N ILE A 92 32.01 6.21 -11.00
CA ILE A 92 30.82 6.24 -10.16
C ILE A 92 30.32 7.69 -9.97
N GLU A 93 31.22 8.59 -9.61
CA GLU A 93 30.90 9.99 -9.36
C GLU A 93 30.41 10.69 -10.63
N GLN A 94 30.97 10.34 -11.79
CA GLN A 94 30.51 10.79 -13.09
C GLN A 94 29.06 10.36 -13.35
N ALA A 95 28.74 9.06 -13.17
CA ALA A 95 27.38 8.55 -13.35
C ALA A 95 26.37 9.19 -12.38
N ILE A 96 26.73 9.34 -11.10
CA ILE A 96 25.88 10.01 -10.09
C ILE A 96 25.64 11.48 -10.47
N THR A 97 26.66 12.17 -10.97
CA THR A 97 26.56 13.56 -11.42
C THR A 97 25.58 13.71 -12.57
N TYR A 98 25.56 12.75 -13.51
CA TYR A 98 24.57 12.74 -14.59
C TYR A 98 23.15 12.47 -14.11
N ALA A 99 22.93 11.50 -13.20
CA ALA A 99 21.62 11.25 -12.62
C ALA A 99 21.08 12.48 -11.86
N ARG A 100 21.94 13.17 -11.11
CA ARG A 100 21.60 14.42 -10.39
C ARG A 100 21.34 15.62 -11.28
N HIS A 101 21.67 15.54 -12.56
CA HIS A 101 21.54 16.67 -13.46
C HIS A 101 20.07 17.10 -13.57
N PRO A 102 19.73 18.40 -13.48
CA PRO A 102 18.33 18.86 -13.52
C PRO A 102 17.55 18.43 -14.76
N GLN A 103 18.22 18.36 -15.93
CA GLN A 103 17.60 17.88 -17.18
C GLN A 103 17.34 16.37 -17.20
N VAL A 104 17.90 15.62 -16.25
CA VAL A 104 17.74 14.17 -16.11
C VAL A 104 16.85 13.86 -14.91
N SER A 105 17.22 14.38 -13.74
CA SER A 105 16.58 14.15 -12.44
C SER A 105 16.35 12.66 -12.17
N GLY A 106 17.35 11.85 -12.49
CA GLY A 106 17.29 10.40 -12.41
C GLY A 106 17.48 9.90 -10.99
N SER A 107 16.68 8.90 -10.59
CA SER A 107 16.70 8.32 -9.24
C SER A 107 17.87 7.37 -9.03
N TYR A 108 18.35 6.73 -10.10
CA TYR A 108 19.51 5.85 -10.07
C TYR A 108 20.58 6.30 -11.06
N ALA A 109 21.83 5.97 -10.72
CA ALA A 109 22.98 6.03 -11.59
C ALA A 109 23.61 4.65 -11.67
N ALA A 110 24.04 4.24 -12.85
CA ALA A 110 24.70 2.96 -13.07
C ALA A 110 25.94 3.10 -13.95
N VAL A 111 26.87 2.17 -13.78
CA VAL A 111 28.06 2.02 -14.63
C VAL A 111 28.15 0.57 -15.09
N LEU A 112 28.45 0.37 -16.37
CA LEU A 112 28.61 -0.94 -16.99
C LEU A 112 29.88 -0.96 -17.85
N ASN A 113 30.76 -1.93 -17.61
CA ASN A 113 31.95 -2.14 -18.42
C ASN A 113 31.94 -3.48 -19.19
N GLY A 114 30.78 -4.13 -19.32
CA GLY A 114 30.67 -5.43 -19.99
C GLY A 114 31.06 -6.64 -19.13
N ARG A 115 31.81 -6.47 -18.03
CA ARG A 115 32.08 -7.52 -17.04
C ARG A 115 31.32 -7.35 -15.74
N ARG A 116 31.02 -6.10 -15.39
CA ARG A 116 30.43 -5.72 -14.11
C ARG A 116 29.40 -4.63 -14.33
N PHE A 117 28.30 -4.75 -13.63
CA PHE A 117 27.25 -3.74 -13.53
C PHE A 117 27.18 -3.26 -12.08
N VAL A 118 27.29 -1.96 -11.88
CA VAL A 118 27.09 -1.35 -10.55
C VAL A 118 26.02 -0.27 -10.63
N ALA A 119 25.24 -0.11 -9.58
CA ALA A 119 24.26 0.97 -9.48
C ALA A 119 24.18 1.58 -8.09
N PHE A 120 23.69 2.82 -8.06
CA PHE A 120 23.58 3.70 -6.90
C PHE A 120 22.26 4.45 -6.95
N HIS A 121 21.70 4.76 -5.79
CA HIS A 121 20.70 5.79 -5.70
C HIS A 121 21.37 7.17 -5.85
N ASN A 122 20.69 8.12 -6.50
CA ASN A 122 21.25 9.44 -6.78
C ASN A 122 21.57 10.25 -5.51
N THR A 123 21.07 9.85 -4.33
CA THR A 123 21.41 10.48 -3.05
C THR A 123 22.68 9.92 -2.40
N GLN A 124 23.19 8.79 -2.88
CA GLN A 124 24.40 8.17 -2.32
C GLN A 124 25.66 8.94 -2.69
N ARG A 125 26.69 8.84 -1.85
CA ARG A 125 28.05 9.31 -2.19
C ARG A 125 28.84 8.23 -2.93
N SER A 126 29.86 8.63 -3.68
CA SER A 126 30.74 7.71 -4.43
C SER A 126 31.57 6.78 -3.54
N ASP A 127 31.67 7.04 -2.24
CA ASP A 127 32.38 6.23 -1.24
C ASP A 127 31.46 5.36 -0.36
N GLU A 128 30.15 5.37 -0.61
CA GLU A 128 29.20 4.49 0.08
C GLU A 128 29.13 3.10 -0.58
N PRO A 129 28.67 2.07 0.16
CA PRO A 129 28.45 0.75 -0.41
C PRO A 129 27.54 0.78 -1.64
N LEU A 130 27.91 -0.01 -2.64
CA LEU A 130 27.16 -0.19 -3.89
C LEU A 130 25.75 -0.72 -3.57
N LEU A 131 24.71 -0.11 -4.15
CA LEU A 131 23.35 -0.62 -4.03
C LEU A 131 23.20 -1.94 -4.80
N ILE A 132 23.83 -1.99 -5.97
CA ILE A 132 23.91 -3.18 -6.82
C ILE A 132 25.35 -3.33 -7.27
N ASP A 133 25.86 -4.56 -7.20
CA ASP A 133 27.17 -4.96 -7.72
C ASP A 133 27.06 -6.39 -8.25
N LEU A 134 26.97 -6.53 -9.57
CA LEU A 134 26.70 -7.80 -10.22
C LEU A 134 27.71 -8.06 -11.36
N PRO A 135 28.21 -9.30 -11.50
CA PRO A 135 28.94 -9.69 -12.69
C PRO A 135 27.99 -9.80 -13.89
N VAL A 136 28.50 -9.47 -15.07
CA VAL A 136 27.82 -9.65 -16.35
C VAL A 136 28.25 -11.01 -16.90
N ALA A 137 27.58 -12.07 -16.45
CA ALA A 137 27.79 -13.41 -16.99
C ALA A 137 26.87 -13.68 -18.19
N GLU A 138 25.58 -13.40 -18.02
CA GLU A 138 24.54 -13.56 -19.04
C GLU A 138 23.55 -12.40 -18.95
N ILE A 139 23.23 -11.81 -20.10
CA ILE A 139 22.40 -10.59 -20.15
C ILE A 139 21.00 -10.84 -19.60
N THR A 140 20.43 -12.01 -19.90
CA THR A 140 19.08 -12.38 -19.43
C THR A 140 19.02 -12.52 -17.91
N GLU A 141 20.05 -13.11 -17.30
CA GLU A 141 20.12 -13.28 -15.85
C GLU A 141 20.39 -11.94 -15.14
N LEU A 142 21.24 -11.09 -15.72
CA LEU A 142 21.43 -9.73 -15.24
C LEU A 142 20.12 -8.93 -15.31
N ALA A 143 19.38 -9.02 -16.41
CA ALA A 143 18.10 -8.34 -16.56
C ALA A 143 17.09 -8.78 -15.49
N LYS A 144 16.97 -10.09 -15.22
CA LYS A 144 16.11 -10.62 -14.15
C LYS A 144 16.52 -10.09 -12.78
N ALA A 145 17.82 -10.08 -12.48
CA ALA A 145 18.33 -9.56 -11.20
C ALA A 145 18.01 -8.07 -11.01
N LEU A 146 17.99 -7.30 -12.11
CA LEU A 146 17.72 -5.85 -12.10
C LEU A 146 16.22 -5.51 -12.23
N GLU A 147 15.36 -6.46 -12.60
CA GLU A 147 13.95 -6.21 -12.96
C GLU A 147 13.17 -5.47 -11.87
N ASN A 148 13.34 -5.86 -10.60
CA ASN A 148 12.64 -5.26 -9.47
C ASN A 148 13.17 -3.88 -9.05
N THR A 149 14.22 -3.37 -9.70
CA THR A 149 14.81 -2.07 -9.38
C THR A 149 14.80 -1.11 -10.57
N LEU A 150 15.23 -1.58 -11.75
CA LEU A 150 15.49 -0.74 -12.91
C LEU A 150 14.52 -0.97 -14.08
N SER A 151 13.61 -1.94 -14.01
CA SER A 151 12.56 -2.06 -15.04
C SER A 151 11.61 -0.84 -15.00
N PRO A 152 10.89 -0.55 -16.10
CA PRO A 152 9.89 0.52 -16.10
C PRO A 152 8.81 0.38 -15.03
N HIS A 153 8.43 -0.87 -14.69
CA HIS A 153 7.48 -1.14 -13.62
C HIS A 153 8.05 -0.72 -12.26
N ALA A 154 9.27 -1.14 -11.95
CA ALA A 154 9.95 -0.80 -10.70
C ALA A 154 10.19 0.71 -10.56
N VAL A 155 10.63 1.38 -11.63
CA VAL A 155 10.81 2.84 -11.64
C VAL A 155 9.48 3.55 -11.39
N ARG A 156 8.37 3.08 -11.98
CA ARG A 156 7.03 3.64 -11.71
C ARG A 156 6.59 3.47 -10.26
N GLN A 157 6.91 2.34 -9.66
CA GLN A 157 6.56 2.08 -8.28
C GLN A 157 7.40 2.91 -7.30
N ASN A 158 8.71 3.00 -7.54
CA ASN A 158 9.68 3.48 -6.55
C ASN A 158 10.12 4.94 -6.78
N CYS A 159 9.97 5.46 -8.00
CA CYS A 159 10.50 6.77 -8.39
C CYS A 159 9.41 7.77 -8.76
N SER A 160 8.13 7.42 -8.66
CA SER A 160 7.04 8.37 -8.91
C SER A 160 7.14 9.57 -7.96
N PRO A 161 6.83 10.78 -8.44
CA PRO A 161 6.86 11.97 -7.60
C PRO A 161 6.00 11.78 -6.35
N PRO A 162 6.45 12.26 -5.18
CA PRO A 162 5.65 12.14 -3.98
C PRO A 162 4.31 12.84 -4.19
N LYS A 163 3.21 12.12 -3.93
CA LYS A 163 1.89 12.75 -3.90
C LYS A 163 1.86 13.73 -2.74
N VAL A 164 1.77 15.02 -3.06
CA VAL A 164 1.66 16.08 -2.05
C VAL A 164 0.27 15.97 -1.43
N ASP A 165 0.25 15.73 -0.12
CA ASP A 165 -0.96 15.73 0.70
C ASP A 165 -1.09 17.10 1.36
N LEU A 166 -2.04 17.90 0.89
CA LEU A 166 -2.34 19.24 1.41
C LEU A 166 -3.57 19.23 2.33
N GLU A 167 -4.20 18.08 2.53
CA GLU A 167 -5.36 17.95 3.37
C GLU A 167 -4.98 17.93 4.85
N MET A 168 -5.96 18.15 5.72
CA MET A 168 -5.73 18.11 7.17
C MET A 168 -5.28 16.69 7.57
N PRO A 169 -4.22 16.54 8.38
CA PRO A 169 -3.75 15.22 8.82
C PRO A 169 -4.79 14.52 9.70
N LEU A 170 -4.81 13.19 9.71
CA LEU A 170 -5.70 12.41 10.59
C LEU A 170 -5.33 12.61 12.07
N ALA A 171 -4.05 12.69 12.39
CA ALA A 171 -3.48 12.93 13.72
C ALA A 171 -2.06 13.49 13.57
N ALA A 172 -1.38 13.81 14.69
CA ALA A 172 0.02 14.20 14.61
C ALA A 172 0.88 13.06 14.02
N GLY A 173 1.64 13.37 12.96
CA GLY A 173 2.48 12.38 12.28
C GLY A 173 1.73 11.40 11.36
N LEU A 174 0.44 11.59 11.12
CA LEU A 174 -0.33 10.87 10.10
C LEU A 174 -0.71 11.80 8.95
N ARG A 175 -0.77 11.26 7.73
CA ARG A 175 -1.35 11.93 6.55
C ARG A 175 -2.87 12.07 6.67
N SER A 176 -3.53 12.69 5.69
CA SER A 176 -5.00 12.76 5.57
C SER A 176 -5.65 11.41 5.26
N SER A 177 -4.84 10.44 4.84
CA SER A 177 -5.20 9.04 4.65
C SER A 177 -4.08 8.13 5.15
N ALA A 178 -4.47 6.97 5.67
CA ALA A 178 -3.55 5.94 6.14
C ALA A 178 -4.15 4.54 5.95
N THR A 179 -3.27 3.55 5.86
CA THR A 179 -3.65 2.14 5.78
C THR A 179 -3.78 1.57 7.18
N ILE A 180 -4.80 0.75 7.39
CA ILE A 180 -4.96 -0.06 8.60
C ILE A 180 -4.30 -1.41 8.29
N SER A 181 -3.26 -1.77 9.04
CA SER A 181 -2.56 -3.05 8.82
C SER A 181 -3.20 -4.21 9.56
N LYS A 182 -3.89 -3.93 10.67
CA LYS A 182 -4.55 -4.93 11.50
C LYS A 182 -5.66 -4.29 12.33
N ALA A 183 -6.75 -5.02 12.53
CA ALA A 183 -7.76 -4.70 13.52
C ALA A 183 -8.12 -5.93 14.35
N SER A 184 -8.51 -5.73 15.59
CA SER A 184 -9.23 -6.76 16.33
C SER A 184 -10.24 -6.19 17.31
N ILE A 185 -11.36 -6.89 17.44
CA ILE A 185 -12.36 -6.70 18.48
C ILE A 185 -12.38 -7.97 19.33
N LEU A 186 -12.22 -7.81 20.64
CA LEU A 186 -12.51 -8.85 21.61
C LEU A 186 -13.80 -8.48 22.33
N TYR A 187 -14.87 -9.22 22.07
CA TYR A 187 -16.13 -8.99 22.75
C TYR A 187 -16.09 -9.52 24.17
N ASP A 188 -16.33 -8.66 25.15
CA ASP A 188 -16.34 -9.02 26.57
C ASP A 188 -17.70 -9.62 26.96
N ARG A 189 -18.79 -9.04 26.45
CA ARG A 189 -20.16 -9.45 26.78
C ARG A 189 -21.11 -9.25 25.62
N PHE A 190 -22.07 -10.16 25.52
CA PHE A 190 -23.28 -10.01 24.71
C PHE A 190 -24.52 -10.26 25.55
N SER A 191 -25.59 -9.56 25.21
CA SER A 191 -26.91 -9.74 25.80
C SER A 191 -27.99 -9.60 24.74
N TRP A 192 -29.19 -10.11 25.04
CA TRP A 192 -30.35 -9.91 24.19
C TRP A 192 -31.59 -9.61 25.03
N ARG A 193 -32.57 -8.98 24.40
CA ARG A 193 -33.91 -8.76 24.95
C ARG A 193 -34.95 -8.81 23.85
N SER A 194 -36.17 -9.18 24.22
CA SER A 194 -37.34 -9.08 23.34
C SER A 194 -38.37 -8.16 23.97
N ASN A 195 -39.15 -7.47 23.14
CA ASN A 195 -40.26 -6.64 23.62
C ASN A 195 -41.50 -7.46 24.01
N ILE A 196 -41.58 -8.71 23.57
CA ILE A 196 -42.64 -9.67 23.95
C ILE A 196 -42.02 -11.01 24.39
N PRO A 197 -42.73 -11.83 25.19
CA PRO A 197 -42.26 -13.18 25.52
C PRO A 197 -42.00 -14.02 24.27
N VAL A 198 -40.86 -14.69 24.23
CA VAL A 198 -40.49 -15.63 23.15
C VAL A 198 -40.53 -17.07 23.66
N PRO A 199 -40.76 -18.08 22.79
CA PRO A 199 -40.77 -19.49 23.19
C PRO A 199 -39.47 -19.92 23.88
N LYS A 200 -39.56 -20.85 24.84
CA LYS A 200 -38.41 -21.32 25.64
C LYS A 200 -37.24 -21.85 24.80
N GLU A 201 -37.54 -22.51 23.68
CA GLU A 201 -36.51 -23.01 22.76
C GLU A 201 -35.74 -21.86 22.07
N ALA A 202 -36.44 -20.77 21.74
CA ALA A 202 -35.82 -19.57 21.18
C ALA A 202 -34.97 -18.84 22.22
N VAL A 203 -35.45 -18.76 23.48
CA VAL A 203 -34.65 -18.24 24.62
C VAL A 203 -33.32 -18.97 24.73
N ALA A 204 -33.34 -20.30 24.78
CA ALA A 204 -32.13 -21.11 24.92
C ALA A 204 -31.15 -20.90 23.75
N THR A 205 -31.67 -20.76 22.52
CA THR A 205 -30.85 -20.50 21.33
C THR A 205 -30.20 -19.11 21.37
N LEU A 206 -30.94 -18.08 21.80
CA LEU A 206 -30.44 -16.71 21.90
C LEU A 206 -29.42 -16.56 23.04
N ASP A 207 -29.66 -17.22 24.17
CA ASP A 207 -28.72 -17.28 25.30
C ASP A 207 -27.40 -17.95 24.89
N GLU A 208 -27.47 -19.10 24.22
CA GLU A 208 -26.28 -19.80 23.72
C GLU A 208 -25.52 -18.97 22.67
N SER A 209 -26.23 -18.26 21.79
CA SER A 209 -25.61 -17.32 20.84
C SER A 209 -24.83 -16.22 21.58
N CYS A 210 -25.44 -15.58 22.59
CA CYS A 210 -24.78 -14.54 23.38
C CYS A 210 -23.57 -15.08 24.16
N ARG A 211 -23.69 -16.30 24.71
CA ARG A 211 -22.59 -16.97 25.41
C ARG A 211 -21.38 -17.21 24.49
N ARG A 212 -21.61 -17.62 23.25
CA ARG A 212 -20.55 -17.87 22.26
C ARG A 212 -19.95 -16.60 21.67
N MET A 213 -20.75 -15.55 21.51
CA MET A 213 -20.24 -14.25 21.06
C MET A 213 -19.43 -13.55 22.16
N SER A 214 -19.74 -13.81 23.43
CA SER A 214 -18.91 -13.35 24.55
C SER A 214 -17.58 -14.11 24.56
N GLY A 215 -16.46 -13.38 24.50
CA GLY A 215 -15.11 -13.91 24.33
C GLY A 215 -14.69 -14.12 22.88
N LEU A 216 -15.57 -13.89 21.90
CA LEU A 216 -15.23 -13.99 20.49
C LEU A 216 -14.26 -12.88 20.09
N ARG A 217 -13.18 -13.27 19.41
CA ARG A 217 -12.27 -12.34 18.76
C ARG A 217 -12.61 -12.26 17.27
N VAL A 218 -12.97 -11.06 16.81
CA VAL A 218 -13.12 -10.74 15.39
C VAL A 218 -11.88 -9.95 14.96
N SER A 219 -11.31 -10.26 13.80
CA SER A 219 -10.09 -9.60 13.31
C SER A 219 -10.30 -9.07 11.90
N ALA A 220 -9.58 -8.01 11.51
CA ALA A 220 -9.47 -7.56 10.13
C ALA A 220 -8.02 -7.71 9.64
N SER A 221 -7.84 -8.13 8.38
CA SER A 221 -6.54 -8.25 7.73
C SER A 221 -5.99 -6.93 7.19
N GLY A 222 -6.84 -5.91 7.12
CA GLY A 222 -6.51 -4.65 6.50
C GLY A 222 -7.64 -3.65 6.60
N GLY A 223 -7.50 -2.58 5.81
CA GLY A 223 -8.47 -1.52 5.71
C GLY A 223 -7.81 -0.18 5.44
N TRP A 224 -8.61 0.86 5.51
CA TRP A 224 -8.14 2.23 5.36
C TRP A 224 -8.87 3.16 6.30
N ILE A 225 -8.21 4.28 6.58
CA ILE A 225 -8.78 5.43 7.26
C ILE A 225 -8.40 6.67 6.46
N LYS A 226 -9.36 7.52 6.16
CA LYS A 226 -9.13 8.71 5.34
C LYS A 226 -10.13 9.81 5.64
N ARG A 227 -9.90 10.99 5.08
CA ARG A 227 -10.95 12.00 4.98
C ARG A 227 -11.84 11.77 3.78
N ASP A 228 -13.12 12.10 3.96
CA ASP A 228 -14.06 12.22 2.85
C ASP A 228 -14.13 13.66 2.33
N GLU A 229 -14.92 13.86 1.27
CA GLU A 229 -15.14 15.17 0.63
C GLU A 229 -15.75 16.22 1.58
N ARG A 230 -16.30 15.79 2.72
CA ARG A 230 -16.88 16.65 3.76
C ARG A 230 -15.93 16.85 4.93
N SER A 231 -14.65 16.49 4.77
CA SER A 231 -13.61 16.56 5.80
C SER A 231 -13.86 15.70 7.05
N ARG A 232 -14.82 14.77 7.00
CA ARG A 232 -15.06 13.79 8.07
C ARG A 232 -14.02 12.68 7.97
N ILE A 233 -13.71 12.04 9.10
CA ILE A 233 -12.82 10.87 9.09
C ILE A 233 -13.68 9.63 8.88
N THR A 234 -13.37 8.86 7.84
CA THR A 234 -14.02 7.59 7.55
C THR A 234 -13.02 6.45 7.61
N ALA A 235 -13.46 5.29 8.09
CA ALA A 235 -12.66 4.08 8.10
C ALA A 235 -13.45 2.90 7.55
N LYS A 236 -12.77 2.01 6.85
CA LYS A 236 -13.30 0.73 6.36
C LYS A 236 -12.34 -0.37 6.76
N LEU A 237 -12.89 -1.50 7.20
CA LEU A 237 -12.14 -2.65 7.70
C LEU A 237 -12.40 -3.87 6.83
N GLU A 238 -11.34 -4.60 6.52
CA GLU A 238 -11.40 -5.86 5.77
C GLU A 238 -11.53 -7.03 6.75
N TRP A 239 -12.75 -7.27 7.22
CA TRP A 239 -13.03 -8.27 8.25
C TRP A 239 -12.71 -9.71 7.79
N LEU A 240 -12.09 -10.47 8.69
CA LEU A 240 -11.88 -11.90 8.55
C LEU A 240 -13.05 -12.65 9.16
N PHE A 241 -13.71 -13.48 8.34
CA PHE A 241 -14.82 -14.32 8.77
C PHE A 241 -14.32 -15.73 9.10
N PRO A 242 -14.73 -16.31 10.23
CA PRO A 242 -14.28 -17.64 10.66
C PRO A 242 -14.90 -18.80 9.85
N ASN A 243 -15.85 -18.49 8.95
CA ASN A 243 -16.58 -19.47 8.16
C ASN A 243 -16.92 -18.90 6.77
N ASP A 244 -16.85 -19.75 5.74
CA ASP A 244 -17.13 -19.34 4.35
C ASP A 244 -18.58 -18.89 4.13
N ASP A 245 -19.55 -19.47 4.83
CA ASP A 245 -20.95 -19.08 4.69
C ASP A 245 -21.22 -17.72 5.34
N LEU A 246 -20.55 -17.41 6.46
CA LEU A 246 -20.54 -16.05 7.02
C LEU A 246 -19.95 -15.03 6.04
N ARG A 247 -18.84 -15.39 5.38
CA ARG A 247 -18.22 -14.53 4.37
C ARG A 247 -19.16 -14.27 3.20
N LYS A 248 -19.74 -15.33 2.62
CA LYS A 248 -20.70 -15.22 1.50
C LYS A 248 -21.91 -14.39 1.87
N PHE A 249 -22.48 -14.60 3.06
CA PHE A 249 -23.59 -13.79 3.55
C PHE A 249 -23.18 -12.32 3.68
N ALA A 250 -21.99 -12.05 4.23
CA ALA A 250 -21.48 -10.69 4.37
C ALA A 250 -21.22 -10.00 3.02
N GLU A 251 -20.71 -10.72 2.02
CA GLU A 251 -20.53 -10.22 0.65
C GLU A 251 -21.88 -9.95 -0.03
N GLN A 252 -22.81 -10.91 0.02
CA GLN A 252 -24.14 -10.79 -0.59
C GLN A 252 -24.94 -9.62 0.00
N LYS A 253 -24.81 -9.39 1.31
CA LYS A 253 -25.53 -8.33 2.03
C LYS A 253 -24.70 -7.05 2.21
N GLN A 254 -23.57 -6.92 1.51
CA GLN A 254 -22.68 -5.74 1.53
C GLN A 254 -22.25 -5.31 2.95
N ILE A 255 -22.16 -6.27 3.88
CA ILE A 255 -21.65 -6.07 5.23
C ILE A 255 -20.16 -5.73 5.19
N ALA A 256 -19.42 -6.28 4.22
CA ALA A 256 -18.02 -5.97 4.01
C ALA A 256 -17.78 -4.50 3.58
N ASP A 257 -18.82 -3.79 3.12
CA ASP A 257 -18.74 -2.39 2.66
C ASP A 257 -19.10 -1.37 3.75
N MET A 258 -19.27 -1.82 4.99
CA MET A 258 -19.54 -0.97 6.14
C MET A 258 -18.44 0.08 6.37
N GLU A 259 -18.85 1.35 6.43
CA GLU A 259 -17.99 2.48 6.78
C GLU A 259 -18.27 2.98 8.20
N TYR A 260 -17.19 3.26 8.92
CA TYR A 260 -17.20 3.89 10.23
C TYR A 260 -16.93 5.37 10.05
N VAL A 261 -17.80 6.23 10.58
CA VAL A 261 -17.70 7.69 10.40
C VAL A 261 -17.44 8.37 11.72
N CYS A 262 -16.43 9.24 11.73
CA CYS A 262 -16.11 10.11 12.84
C CYS A 262 -16.25 11.58 12.42
N LEU A 263 -16.86 12.37 13.30
CA LEU A 263 -17.12 13.80 13.08
C LEU A 263 -16.04 14.72 13.67
N THR A 264 -15.06 14.17 14.41
CA THR A 264 -13.97 14.98 14.94
C THR A 264 -13.03 15.41 13.81
N SER A 265 -12.39 16.57 14.00
CA SER A 265 -11.42 17.05 13.04
C SER A 265 -10.19 16.17 13.00
N THR A 266 -9.75 15.57 14.10
CA THR A 266 -8.58 14.67 14.17
C THR A 266 -8.87 13.48 15.07
N LEU A 267 -8.09 12.41 14.93
CA LEU A 267 -8.00 11.36 15.92
C LEU A 267 -7.37 11.96 17.18
N SER A 268 -7.95 11.62 18.33
CA SER A 268 -7.47 12.08 19.63
C SER A 268 -6.36 11.18 20.11
N GLU A 269 -5.32 11.77 20.68
CA GLU A 269 -4.26 11.08 21.42
C GLU A 269 -4.51 11.14 22.94
N ASP A 270 -5.59 11.82 23.37
CA ASP A 270 -5.96 12.00 24.77
C ASP A 270 -7.05 10.98 25.16
N PRO A 271 -6.77 10.06 26.10
CA PRO A 271 -7.75 9.07 26.56
C PRO A 271 -8.96 9.71 27.26
N LEU A 272 -8.85 10.95 27.76
CA LEU A 272 -9.96 11.67 28.39
C LEU A 272 -10.85 12.38 27.37
N LYS A 273 -10.41 12.48 26.11
CA LYS A 273 -11.15 13.08 25.00
C LYS A 273 -11.14 12.14 23.79
N PRO A 274 -11.70 10.93 23.91
CA PRO A 274 -11.55 9.92 22.88
C PRO A 274 -12.25 10.33 21.58
N THR A 275 -11.76 9.80 20.48
CA THR A 275 -12.45 9.82 19.19
C THR A 275 -13.56 8.79 19.19
N ILE A 276 -14.70 9.16 18.61
CA ILE A 276 -15.86 8.28 18.49
C ILE A 276 -16.17 8.08 17.00
N PHE A 277 -16.15 6.82 16.58
CA PHE A 277 -16.63 6.37 15.28
C PHE A 277 -18.04 5.81 15.43
N HIS A 278 -18.91 6.17 14.51
CA HIS A 278 -20.27 5.64 14.41
C HIS A 278 -20.39 4.74 13.20
N ILE A 279 -21.17 3.68 13.35
CA ILE A 279 -21.59 2.82 12.26
C ILE A 279 -23.09 2.58 12.39
N VAL A 280 -23.80 2.66 11.26
CA VAL A 280 -25.22 2.34 11.18
C VAL A 280 -25.50 1.68 9.83
N GLY A 281 -26.47 0.78 9.82
CA GLY A 281 -27.03 0.29 8.57
C GLY A 281 -28.12 -0.74 8.78
N LYS A 282 -28.54 -1.33 7.68
CA LYS A 282 -29.69 -2.21 7.62
C LYS A 282 -29.41 -3.33 6.62
N ILE A 283 -29.79 -4.55 6.99
CA ILE A 283 -29.71 -5.74 6.16
C ILE A 283 -31.11 -6.33 6.08
N ASP A 284 -31.61 -6.52 4.87
CA ASP A 284 -32.82 -7.29 4.63
C ASP A 284 -32.44 -8.77 4.47
N ILE A 285 -33.06 -9.63 5.26
CA ILE A 285 -32.89 -11.09 5.26
C ILE A 285 -34.15 -11.68 4.66
N GLU A 286 -34.00 -12.42 3.57
CA GLU A 286 -35.11 -13.03 2.83
C GLU A 286 -35.28 -14.49 3.26
N ALA A 287 -36.52 -14.97 3.26
CA ALA A 287 -36.78 -16.40 3.41
C ALA A 287 -36.03 -17.17 2.31
N GLY A 288 -35.26 -18.19 2.70
CA GLY A 288 -34.35 -18.90 1.81
C GLY A 288 -32.88 -18.48 1.92
N ASP A 289 -32.57 -17.33 2.53
CA ASP A 289 -31.19 -16.92 2.75
C ASP A 289 -30.43 -17.91 3.65
N SER A 290 -29.15 -18.11 3.33
CA SER A 290 -28.23 -18.92 4.14
C SER A 290 -27.69 -18.09 5.30
N LEU A 291 -28.02 -18.48 6.53
CA LEU A 291 -27.62 -17.82 7.76
C LEU A 291 -26.71 -18.73 8.58
N PHE A 292 -25.59 -18.20 9.06
CA PHE A 292 -24.77 -18.92 10.02
C PHE A 292 -25.32 -18.76 11.44
N ASP A 293 -25.75 -19.86 12.03
CA ASP A 293 -26.27 -19.89 13.39
C ASP A 293 -25.11 -20.01 14.39
N MET A 294 -24.86 -18.91 15.11
CA MET A 294 -23.82 -18.84 16.13
C MET A 294 -24.05 -19.82 17.29
N ALA A 295 -25.29 -20.17 17.64
CA ALA A 295 -25.57 -21.11 18.73
C ALA A 295 -25.16 -22.53 18.38
N THR A 296 -25.44 -22.97 17.15
CA THR A 296 -25.18 -24.34 16.70
C THR A 296 -23.89 -24.49 15.89
N TRP A 297 -23.27 -23.37 15.49
CA TRP A 297 -22.11 -23.32 14.60
C TRP A 297 -22.36 -24.02 13.26
N ARG A 298 -23.59 -23.90 12.76
CA ARG A 298 -24.05 -24.52 11.52
C ARG A 298 -24.81 -23.52 10.69
N THR A 299 -24.81 -23.77 9.39
CA THR A 299 -25.60 -23.00 8.44
C THR A 299 -27.06 -23.46 8.50
N LYS A 300 -27.97 -22.49 8.56
CA LYS A 300 -29.42 -22.66 8.55
C LYS A 300 -30.02 -21.80 7.44
N ILE A 301 -31.18 -22.21 6.96
CA ILE A 301 -31.95 -21.41 6.01
C ILE A 301 -32.92 -20.52 6.80
N ALA A 302 -32.97 -19.24 6.46
CA ALA A 302 -33.97 -18.31 6.96
C ALA A 302 -35.38 -18.82 6.61
N GLY A 303 -36.18 -19.13 7.62
CA GLY A 303 -37.55 -19.64 7.42
C GLY A 303 -38.58 -18.53 7.14
N ILE A 304 -38.25 -17.28 7.46
CA ILE A 304 -39.11 -16.11 7.28
C ILE A 304 -38.23 -14.89 6.98
N ASP A 305 -38.83 -13.89 6.34
CA ASP A 305 -38.18 -12.60 6.14
C ASP A 305 -37.90 -11.91 7.47
N ALA A 306 -36.78 -11.21 7.54
CA ALA A 306 -36.39 -10.41 8.68
C ALA A 306 -35.62 -9.17 8.23
N VAL A 307 -35.60 -8.17 9.09
CA VAL A 307 -34.81 -6.97 8.91
C VAL A 307 -33.89 -6.84 10.10
N LEU A 308 -32.58 -6.81 9.85
CA LEU A 308 -31.54 -6.54 10.83
C LEU A 308 -31.05 -5.09 10.66
N ALA A 309 -31.46 -4.22 11.58
CA ALA A 309 -30.84 -2.91 11.75
C ALA A 309 -29.65 -3.03 12.69
N TYR A 310 -28.48 -2.57 12.28
CA TYR A 310 -27.29 -2.55 13.12
C TYR A 310 -26.84 -1.12 13.37
N GLY A 311 -26.31 -0.89 14.57
CA GLY A 311 -25.72 0.37 14.96
C GLY A 311 -24.61 0.14 15.96
N GLY A 312 -23.61 0.99 15.98
CA GLY A 312 -22.51 0.83 16.90
C GLY A 312 -21.66 2.08 17.05
N GLN A 313 -20.83 2.05 18.08
CA GLN A 313 -19.86 3.08 18.39
C GLN A 313 -18.52 2.44 18.72
N ALA A 314 -17.45 2.94 18.12
CA ALA A 314 -16.09 2.62 18.53
C ALA A 314 -15.47 3.89 19.13
N THR A 315 -15.15 3.83 20.42
CA THR A 315 -14.64 4.96 21.19
C THR A 315 -13.21 4.65 21.63
N GLY A 316 -12.24 5.49 21.28
CA GLY A 316 -10.84 5.21 21.58
C GLY A 316 -9.91 6.40 21.34
N PHE A 317 -8.63 6.18 21.54
CA PHE A 317 -7.57 7.17 21.33
C PHE A 317 -6.38 6.52 20.63
N LEU A 318 -5.58 7.33 19.95
CA LEU A 318 -4.40 6.93 19.21
C LEU A 318 -3.16 7.04 20.11
N GLU A 319 -2.44 5.95 20.27
CA GLU A 319 -1.14 5.92 20.97
C GLU A 319 -0.14 5.12 20.13
N ALA A 320 1.00 5.73 19.79
CA ALA A 320 2.07 5.08 19.03
C ALA A 320 1.62 4.38 17.72
N GLY A 321 0.61 4.93 17.03
CA GLY A 321 0.05 4.35 15.80
C GLY A 321 -0.98 3.24 16.03
N ILE A 322 -1.37 2.99 17.28
CA ILE A 322 -2.43 2.05 17.66
C ILE A 322 -3.63 2.84 18.17
N PHE A 323 -4.76 2.71 17.51
CA PHE A 323 -6.04 3.20 18.02
C PHE A 323 -6.64 2.14 18.93
N GLN A 324 -6.69 2.42 20.22
CA GLN A 324 -7.18 1.49 21.25
C GLN A 324 -8.41 2.07 21.95
N GLY A 325 -9.35 1.20 22.28
CA GLY A 325 -10.58 1.63 22.91
C GLY A 325 -11.62 0.53 23.09
N THR A 326 -12.88 0.93 23.06
CA THR A 326 -14.03 0.04 23.26
C THR A 326 -14.98 0.13 22.10
N VAL A 327 -15.70 -0.96 21.84
CA VAL A 327 -16.79 -1.01 20.88
C VAL A 327 -18.09 -1.36 21.58
N GLU A 328 -19.15 -0.68 21.17
CA GLU A 328 -20.53 -0.99 21.48
C GLU A 328 -21.25 -1.31 20.18
N ALA A 329 -21.91 -2.46 20.13
CA ALA A 329 -22.69 -2.90 18.98
C ALA A 329 -24.13 -3.18 19.42
N LYS A 330 -25.09 -2.79 18.58
CA LYS A 330 -26.52 -3.04 18.78
C LYS A 330 -27.09 -3.58 17.48
N TYR A 331 -27.81 -4.68 17.59
CA TYR A 331 -28.49 -5.37 16.50
C TYR A 331 -29.97 -5.44 16.84
N GLU A 332 -30.83 -4.90 16.00
CA GLU A 332 -32.28 -4.95 16.15
C GLU A 332 -32.87 -5.75 14.99
N ILE A 333 -33.48 -6.88 15.33
CA ILE A 333 -34.11 -7.80 14.40
C ILE A 333 -35.62 -7.61 14.50
N THR A 334 -36.25 -7.35 13.36
CA THR A 334 -37.70 -7.22 13.20
C THR A 334 -38.18 -8.16 12.11
N PHE A 335 -39.44 -8.58 12.18
CA PHE A 335 -40.02 -9.57 11.27
C PHE A 335 -41.26 -9.00 10.61
N PRO A 336 -41.33 -8.87 9.27
CA PRO A 336 -42.51 -8.32 8.58
C PRO A 336 -43.80 -9.10 8.87
N THR A 337 -43.69 -10.44 9.01
CA THR A 337 -44.82 -11.33 9.32
C THR A 337 -45.23 -11.31 10.80
N MET A 338 -44.37 -10.78 11.68
CA MET A 338 -44.61 -10.62 13.12
C MET A 338 -44.18 -9.22 13.55
N PRO A 339 -44.85 -8.15 13.10
CA PRO A 339 -44.39 -6.76 13.29
C PRO A 339 -44.35 -6.33 14.76
N ALA A 340 -45.07 -7.04 15.63
CA ALA A 340 -45.05 -6.85 17.07
C ALA A 340 -43.80 -7.43 17.74
N LEU A 341 -43.07 -8.37 17.10
CA LEU A 341 -41.87 -8.98 17.66
C LEU A 341 -40.63 -8.17 17.28
N ARG A 342 -39.84 -7.78 18.29
CA ARG A 342 -38.54 -7.15 18.14
C ARG A 342 -37.54 -7.80 19.07
N ILE A 343 -36.42 -8.24 18.51
CA ILE A 343 -35.31 -8.81 19.26
C ILE A 343 -34.14 -7.83 19.15
N ILE A 344 -33.59 -7.43 20.30
CA ILE A 344 -32.42 -6.55 20.37
C ILE A 344 -31.29 -7.35 20.97
N GLN A 345 -30.17 -7.44 20.26
CA GLN A 345 -28.90 -7.92 20.79
C GLN A 345 -27.94 -6.74 20.99
N SER A 346 -27.10 -6.82 22.01
CA SER A 346 -26.12 -5.79 22.32
C SER A 346 -24.80 -6.43 22.73
N GLY A 347 -23.71 -5.97 22.12
CA GLY A 347 -22.34 -6.42 22.37
C GLY A 347 -21.48 -5.26 22.88
N PHE A 348 -20.58 -5.56 23.80
CA PHE A 348 -19.55 -4.64 24.26
C PHE A 348 -18.20 -5.36 24.23
N GLY A 349 -17.15 -4.67 23.80
CA GLY A 349 -15.82 -5.25 23.70
C GLY A 349 -14.70 -4.23 23.63
N LYS A 350 -13.48 -4.74 23.54
CA LYS A 350 -12.25 -3.97 23.34
C LYS A 350 -11.86 -3.95 21.88
N LEU A 351 -11.34 -2.82 21.42
CA LEU A 351 -10.91 -2.56 20.06
C LEU A 351 -9.43 -2.18 20.05
N GLU A 352 -8.70 -2.76 19.09
CA GLU A 352 -7.34 -2.34 18.73
C GLU A 352 -7.22 -2.24 17.20
N LEU A 353 -6.73 -1.12 16.68
CA LEU A 353 -6.45 -0.90 15.26
C LEU A 353 -5.02 -0.40 15.08
N SER A 354 -4.24 -1.04 14.23
CA SER A 354 -2.89 -0.60 13.86
C SER A 354 -2.91 0.23 12.58
N ILE A 355 -2.45 1.48 12.66
CA ILE A 355 -2.45 2.45 11.56
C ILE A 355 -1.00 2.69 11.10
N LEU A 356 -0.74 2.52 9.80
CA LEU A 356 0.56 2.77 9.21
C LEU A 356 0.79 4.28 9.01
N ARG A 357 2.01 4.74 9.32
CA ARG A 357 2.40 6.15 9.21
C ARG A 357 2.88 6.52 7.82
#